data_AF-A0A919WIN8-F1
#
_entry.id   AF-A0A919WIN8-F1
#
_cell.length_a   1.000
_cell.length_b   1.000
_cell.length_c   1.000
_cell.angle_alpha   90.00
_cell.angle_beta   90.00
_cell.angle_gamma   90.00
#
_symmetry.space_group_name_H-M   'P 1'
#
loop_
_entity.id
_entity.type
_entity.pdbx_description
1 polymer ?
#
loop_
_entity_poly.entity_id
_entity_poly.type
_entity_poly.pdbx_seq_one_letter_code
_entity_poly.pdbx_strand_id
1 'polypeptide(L)'
;MREEEFKLTGKAIRVARLIKGVRIKEFAEKVGLSLNHCSMIERGEAGLTYRNYFRMLRELREMGYTDQQLAAIMILTENIEEMEVDE
;
A
#
# COMPACT_ATOMS: atom_id res chain seq x y z
N MET A 1 19.93 2.70 -16.87
CA MET A 1 18.67 2.28 -16.22
C MET A 1 18.35 3.35 -15.19
N ARG A 2 17.17 3.97 -15.23
CA ARG A 2 16.71 4.75 -14.07
C ARG A 2 16.41 3.70 -12.99
N GLU A 3 17.06 3.79 -11.85
CA GLU A 3 16.62 3.06 -10.66
C GLU A 3 15.21 3.56 -10.38
N GLU A 4 14.21 2.76 -10.71
CA GLU A 4 12.84 3.04 -10.29
C GLU A 4 12.84 2.99 -8.77
N GLU A 5 12.79 4.16 -8.16
CA GLU A 5 12.78 4.32 -6.72
C GLU A 5 11.60 3.52 -6.15
N PHE A 6 11.90 2.57 -5.28
CA PHE A 6 10.93 1.67 -4.67
C PHE A 6 9.75 2.45 -4.05
N LYS A 7 8.57 2.38 -4.69
CA LYS A 7 7.40 3.18 -4.29
C LYS A 7 6.17 2.33 -4.07
N LEU A 8 5.84 2.10 -2.79
CA LEU A 8 4.59 1.45 -2.35
C LEU A 8 3.38 1.93 -3.16
N THR A 9 2.73 0.97 -3.79
CA THR A 9 1.46 1.17 -4.49
C THR A 9 0.31 1.06 -3.49
N GLY A 10 -0.84 1.66 -3.84
CA GLY A 10 -2.05 1.54 -3.04
C GLY A 10 -2.50 0.09 -2.83
N LYS A 11 -2.35 -0.75 -3.85
CA LYS A 11 -2.67 -2.19 -3.79
C LYS A 11 -1.77 -2.93 -2.79
N ALA A 12 -0.45 -2.68 -2.83
CA ALA A 12 0.48 -3.24 -1.85
C ALA A 12 0.13 -2.81 -0.41
N ILE A 13 -0.22 -1.54 -0.20
CA ILE A 13 -0.68 -1.02 1.10
C ILE A 13 -1.94 -1.75 1.58
N ARG A 14 -2.91 -1.96 0.68
CA ARG A 14 -4.13 -2.72 0.98
C ARG A 14 -3.83 -4.14 1.42
N VAL A 15 -2.98 -4.85 0.68
CA VAL A 15 -2.60 -6.23 1.01
C VAL A 15 -1.89 -6.29 2.35
N ALA A 16 -0.92 -5.41 2.61
CA ALA A 16 -0.24 -5.33 3.90
C ALA A 16 -1.23 -5.05 5.05
N ARG A 17 -2.19 -4.15 4.86
CA ARG A 17 -3.24 -3.88 5.86
C ARG A 17 -4.08 -5.12 6.15
N LEU A 18 -4.53 -5.82 5.10
CA LEU A 18 -5.39 -7.00 5.21
C LEU A 18 -4.69 -8.19 5.87
N ILE A 19 -3.40 -8.41 5.60
CA ILE A 19 -2.59 -9.46 6.24
C ILE A 19 -2.56 -9.27 7.77
N LYS A 20 -2.55 -8.03 8.25
CA LYS A 20 -2.60 -7.72 9.70
C LYS A 20 -4.03 -7.68 10.27
N GLY A 21 -5.05 -7.95 9.46
CA GLY A 21 -6.46 -7.88 9.87
C GLY A 21 -6.94 -6.47 10.24
N VAL A 22 -6.22 -5.42 9.86
CA VAL A 22 -6.55 -4.03 10.22
C VAL A 22 -7.68 -3.53 9.32
N ARG A 23 -8.71 -2.92 9.92
CA ARG A 23 -9.81 -2.35 9.14
C ARG A 23 -9.36 -1.05 8.47
N ILE A 24 -9.87 -0.78 7.27
CA ILE A 24 -9.49 0.43 6.53
C ILE A 24 -9.79 1.72 7.31
N LYS A 25 -10.85 1.73 8.13
CA LYS A 25 -11.17 2.86 9.00
C LYS A 25 -10.07 3.12 10.04
N GLU A 26 -9.61 2.07 10.70
CA GLU A 26 -8.54 2.16 11.71
C GLU A 26 -7.22 2.62 11.08
N PHE A 27 -6.88 2.07 9.91
CA PHE A 27 -5.68 2.47 9.17
C PHE A 27 -5.76 3.94 8.72
N ALA A 28 -6.90 4.37 8.17
CA ALA A 28 -7.11 5.76 7.77
C ALA A 28 -6.98 6.74 8.94
N GLU A 29 -7.52 6.39 10.12
CA GLU A 29 -7.40 7.19 11.34
C GLU A 29 -5.94 7.36 11.77
N LYS A 30 -5.15 6.28 11.80
CA LYS A 30 -3.74 6.33 12.21
C LYS A 30 -2.83 7.04 11.21
N VAL A 31 -3.03 6.77 9.92
CA VAL A 31 -2.34 7.50 8.85
C VAL A 31 -2.76 8.98 8.89
N GLY A 32 -3.98 9.28 9.35
CA GLY A 32 -4.61 10.60 9.46
C GLY A 32 -5.15 11.10 8.12
N LEU A 33 -5.82 10.21 7.39
CA LEU A 33 -6.54 10.48 6.16
C LEU A 33 -8.04 10.24 6.37
N SER A 34 -8.87 10.84 5.52
CA SER A 34 -10.27 10.45 5.48
C SER A 34 -10.39 9.00 4.99
N LEU A 35 -11.38 8.28 5.52
CA LEU A 35 -11.69 6.91 5.11
C LEU A 35 -11.83 6.80 3.58
N ASN A 36 -12.56 7.73 2.96
CA ASN A 36 -12.78 7.71 1.52
C ASN A 36 -11.48 7.88 0.73
N HIS A 37 -10.64 8.84 1.11
CA HIS A 37 -9.37 9.07 0.43
C HIS A 37 -8.42 7.88 0.58
N CYS A 38 -8.33 7.30 1.78
CA CYS A 38 -7.54 6.09 2.02
C CYS A 38 -8.05 4.91 1.15
N SER A 39 -9.37 4.77 1.02
CA SER A 39 -9.99 3.76 0.17
C SER A 39 -9.72 3.95 -1.31
N MET A 40 -9.76 5.18 -1.81
CA MET A 40 -9.42 5.46 -3.21
C MET A 40 -7.94 5.16 -3.49
N ILE A 41 -7.05 5.51 -2.57
CA ILE A 41 -5.62 5.16 -2.68
C ILE A 41 -5.45 3.65 -2.76
N GLU A 42 -6.03 2.88 -1.82
CA GLU A 42 -5.90 1.42 -1.78
C GLU A 42 -6.46 0.70 -3.02
N ARG A 43 -7.39 1.32 -3.74
CA ARG A 43 -7.95 0.81 -5.00
C ARG A 43 -7.21 1.32 -6.24
N GLY A 44 -6.23 2.21 -6.11
CA GLY A 44 -5.55 2.85 -7.23
C GLY A 44 -6.37 3.94 -7.94
N GLU A 45 -7.51 4.33 -7.38
CA GLU A 45 -8.38 5.40 -7.90
C GLU A 45 -7.86 6.80 -7.56
N ALA A 46 -6.94 6.90 -6.60
CA ALA A 46 -6.24 8.12 -6.25
C ALA A 46 -4.73 7.89 -6.15
N GLY A 47 -3.95 8.84 -6.69
CA GLY A 47 -2.50 8.81 -6.61
C GLY A 47 -1.96 9.07 -5.21
N LEU A 48 -0.78 8.51 -4.93
CA LEU A 48 -0.03 8.77 -3.70
C LEU A 48 0.82 10.03 -3.83
N THR A 49 0.42 11.08 -3.12
CA THR A 49 1.31 12.22 -2.85
C THR A 49 2.49 11.77 -1.98
N TYR A 50 3.65 12.43 -2.08
CA TYR A 50 4.81 12.11 -1.25
C TYR A 50 4.48 12.14 0.26
N ARG A 51 3.68 13.12 0.69
CA ARG A 51 3.23 13.22 2.08
C ARG A 51 2.44 11.97 2.51
N ASN A 52 1.45 11.55 1.72
CA ASN A 52 0.61 10.42 2.08
C ASN A 52 1.39 9.10 1.99
N TYR A 53 2.30 8.99 1.03
CA TYR A 53 3.25 7.88 0.95
C TYR A 53 4.04 7.70 2.25
N PHE A 54 4.70 8.75 2.76
CA PHE A 54 5.49 8.62 3.99
C PHE A 54 4.62 8.33 5.21
N ARG A 55 3.40 8.88 5.28
CA ARG A 55 2.46 8.59 6.39
C ARG A 55 2.03 7.12 6.39
N MET A 56 1.71 6.57 5.23
CA MET A 56 1.31 5.17 5.08
C MET A 56 2.50 4.22 5.32
N LEU A 57 3.68 4.52 4.75
CA LEU A 57 4.90 3.75 4.99
C LEU A 57 5.25 3.69 6.47
N ARG A 58 5.16 4.82 7.18
CA ARG A 58 5.39 4.88 8.63
C ARG A 58 4.41 3.99 9.39
N GLU A 59 3.11 4.07 9.12
CA GLU A 59 2.12 3.23 9.79
C GLU A 59 2.38 1.75 9.53
N LEU A 60 2.72 1.35 8.30
CA LEU A 60 3.04 -0.05 8.00
C LEU A 60 4.25 -0.55 8.80
N ARG A 61 5.28 0.29 8.98
CA ARG A 61 6.43 -0.03 9.84
C ARG A 61 6.03 -0.13 11.32
N GLU A 62 5.16 0.76 11.80
CA GLU A 62 4.60 0.70 13.16
C GLU A 62 3.75 -0.58 13.38
N MET A 63 3.11 -1.10 12.33
CA MET A 63 2.44 -2.40 12.32
C MET A 63 3.42 -3.61 12.30
N GLY A 64 4.72 -3.34 12.28
CA GLY A 64 5.80 -4.33 12.39
C GLY A 64 6.27 -4.92 11.06
N TYR A 65 6.02 -4.25 9.94
CA TYR A 65 6.59 -4.67 8.66
C TYR A 65 8.06 -4.23 8.52
N THR A 66 8.90 -5.14 8.02
CA THR A 66 10.23 -4.78 7.54
C THR A 66 10.19 -4.31 6.09
N ASP A 67 11.21 -3.57 5.65
CA ASP A 67 11.31 -3.10 4.27
C ASP A 67 11.36 -4.27 3.27
N GLN A 68 11.97 -5.40 3.64
CA GLN A 68 11.98 -6.62 2.81
C GLN A 68 10.59 -7.23 2.66
N GLN A 69 9.78 -7.23 3.72
CA GLN A 69 8.41 -7.73 3.65
C GLN A 69 7.53 -6.83 2.79
N LEU A 70 7.70 -5.51 2.88
CA LEU A 70 6.97 -4.55 2.05
C LEU A 70 7.37 -4.69 0.57
N ALA A 71 8.65 -4.92 0.28
CA ALA A 71 9.12 -5.21 -1.07
C ALA A 71 8.55 -6.52 -1.62
N ALA A 72 8.54 -7.59 -0.81
CA ALA A 72 7.94 -8.86 -1.21
C ALA A 72 6.44 -8.72 -1.50
N ILE A 73 5.68 -8.01 -0.64
CA ILE A 73 4.25 -7.76 -0.86
C ILE A 73 4.04 -7.02 -2.18
N MET A 74 4.82 -5.97 -2.45
CA MET A 74 4.71 -5.22 -3.70
C MET A 74 4.93 -6.11 -4.94
N ILE A 75 6.06 -6.84 -4.98
CA ILE A 75 6.40 -7.71 -6.12
C ILE A 75 5.26 -8.72 -6.34
N LEU A 76 4.78 -9.34 -5.27
CA LEU A 76 3.67 -10.30 -5.35
C LEU A 76 2.37 -9.63 -5.82
N THR A 77 2.07 -8.41 -5.39
CA THR A 77 0.86 -7.70 -5.84
C THR A 77 0.91 -7.28 -7.30
N GLU A 78 2.09 -6.92 -7.83
CA GLU A 78 2.26 -6.54 -9.23
C GLU A 78 2.16 -7.76 -10.16
N ASN A 79 2.74 -8.90 -9.74
CA ASN A 79 2.68 -10.13 -10.52
C ASN A 79 1.28 -10.77 -10.56
N ILE A 80 0.42 -10.54 -9.56
CA ILE A 80 -0.97 -11.01 -9.59
C ILE A 80 -1.75 -10.34 -10.73
N GLU A 81 -1.43 -9.08 -11.06
CA GLU A 81 -2.08 -8.38 -12.18
C GLU A 81 -1.68 -8.97 -13.54
N GLU A 82 -0.46 -9.46 -13.71
CA GLU A 82 -0.04 -10.09 -14.97
C GLU A 82 -0.83 -11.38 -15.26
N MET A 83 -1.28 -12.10 -14.22
CA MET A 83 -2.01 -13.35 -14.39
C MET A 83 -3.52 -13.17 -14.68
N GLU A 84 -4.12 -12.03 -14.31
CA GLU A 84 -5.55 -11.75 -14.53
C GLU A 84 -5.85 -11.19 -15.94
N VAL A 85 -4.83 -10.91 -16.75
CA VAL A 85 -4.98 -10.27 -18.08
C VAL A 85 -4.86 -11.28 -19.24
N ASP A 86 -4.57 -12.55 -18.94
CA ASP A 86 -4.37 -13.63 -19.92
C ASP A 86 -5.65 -14.47 -20.23
N GLU A 87 -6.86 -13.94 -19.96
CA GLU A 87 -8.15 -14.56 -20.37
C GLU A 87 -8.80 -13.89 -21.60
#